data_AF-A0A424KFN0-F1
#
_entry.id   AF-A0A424KFN0-F1
#
_cell.length_a   1.000
_cell.length_b   1.000
_cell.length_c   1.000
_cell.angle_alpha   90.00
_cell.angle_beta   90.00
_cell.angle_gamma   90.00
#
_symmetry.space_group_name_H-M   'P 1'
#
loop_
_entity.id
_entity.type
_entity.pdbx_description
1 polymer ?
#
loop_
_entity_poly.entity_id
_entity_poly.type
_entity_poly.pdbx_seq_one_letter_code
_entity_poly.pdbx_strand_id
1 'polypeptide(L)'
;MTPSPSSFSLSTALVGASVRVTGMVVLVGGMLIGGMAWWTTSQENRLREEIAAIEARMAAEIAVRDAAIDRLGRDRRIARLEVLDQDQDQDGEGSWTDLRFIELDDEGRELASREMRLPGDVIYVDAWTARFPSETVASASDPFRDQTIVLLRRIYSDQIPPRDGIPIDTPGGIPDGYAGSDQARFEQAIWSRFWTLASDPDAARRSGIRVAQGEAVYKPMRPGEAYELRVEAAGGITLVPIAEVAVAGIDDSDLSMP
;
A
#
# COMPACT_ATOMS: atom_id res chain seq x y z
N MET A 1 -85.24 -36.30 60.89
CA MET A 1 -84.85 -37.72 60.81
C MET A 1 -83.64 -37.80 59.89
N THR A 2 -82.46 -38.00 60.44
CA THR A 2 -81.25 -38.50 59.75
C THR A 2 -81.33 -40.04 59.65
N PRO A 3 -80.41 -40.78 58.96
CA PRO A 3 -79.29 -40.37 58.10
C PRO A 3 -79.68 -40.57 56.59
N SER A 4 -78.85 -40.88 55.57
CA SER A 4 -77.40 -41.18 55.42
C SER A 4 -76.91 -40.87 53.99
N PRO A 5 -75.59 -40.67 53.75
CA PRO A 5 -75.03 -40.47 52.40
C PRO A 5 -74.52 -41.77 51.76
N SER A 6 -74.50 -41.84 50.42
CA SER A 6 -73.79 -42.87 49.65
C SER A 6 -72.75 -42.26 48.70
N SER A 7 -71.49 -42.47 49.06
CA SER A 7 -70.25 -42.40 48.27
C SER A 7 -70.36 -42.08 46.76
N PHE A 8 -69.76 -40.97 46.33
CA PHE A 8 -69.32 -40.78 44.95
C PHE A 8 -67.80 -40.99 44.81
N SER A 9 -67.40 -41.66 43.73
CA SER A 9 -66.05 -42.20 43.52
C SER A 9 -64.97 -41.13 43.32
N LEU A 10 -63.82 -41.30 43.96
CA LEU A 10 -62.61 -40.49 43.72
C LEU A 10 -61.91 -40.78 42.37
N SER A 11 -62.28 -41.84 41.65
CA SER A 11 -61.46 -42.35 40.54
C SER A 11 -61.51 -41.52 39.24
N THR A 12 -62.62 -40.85 38.92
CA THR A 12 -62.76 -40.09 37.66
C THR A 12 -62.16 -38.68 37.73
N ALA A 13 -62.13 -38.06 38.91
CA ALA A 13 -61.58 -36.72 39.09
C ALA A 13 -60.05 -36.66 38.82
N LEU A 14 -59.31 -37.71 39.22
CA LEU A 14 -57.86 -37.75 39.08
C LEU A 14 -57.40 -37.85 37.62
N VAL A 15 -58.10 -38.64 36.79
CA VAL A 15 -57.76 -38.87 35.38
C VAL A 15 -58.05 -37.63 34.53
N GLY A 16 -59.16 -36.92 34.79
CA GLY A 16 -59.47 -35.66 34.11
C GLY A 16 -58.48 -34.54 34.42
N ALA A 17 -57.89 -34.54 35.63
CA ALA A 17 -56.88 -33.58 36.03
C ALA A 17 -55.51 -33.84 35.37
N SER A 18 -55.05 -35.10 35.35
CA SER A 18 -53.73 -35.45 34.79
C SER A 18 -53.62 -35.15 33.29
N VAL A 19 -54.65 -35.48 32.49
CA VAL A 19 -54.68 -35.18 31.05
C VAL A 19 -54.58 -33.67 30.78
N ARG A 20 -55.25 -32.83 31.60
CA ARG A 20 -55.19 -31.37 31.47
C ARG A 20 -53.81 -30.80 31.81
N VAL A 21 -53.16 -31.32 32.86
CA VAL A 21 -51.81 -30.91 33.25
C VAL A 21 -50.81 -31.27 32.14
N THR A 22 -50.85 -32.48 31.60
CA THR A 22 -49.96 -32.90 30.49
C THR A 22 -50.16 -32.03 29.25
N GLY A 23 -51.42 -31.76 28.86
CA GLY A 23 -51.72 -30.88 27.73
C GLY A 23 -51.19 -29.45 27.94
N MET A 24 -51.31 -28.90 29.14
CA MET A 24 -50.80 -27.57 29.47
C MET A 24 -49.26 -27.51 29.46
N VAL A 25 -48.58 -28.54 29.97
CA VAL A 25 -47.11 -28.65 29.93
C VAL A 25 -46.59 -28.72 28.49
N VAL A 26 -47.25 -29.48 27.61
CA VAL A 26 -46.89 -29.55 26.18
C VAL A 26 -47.09 -28.21 25.48
N LEU A 27 -48.20 -27.50 25.75
CA LEU A 27 -48.45 -26.17 25.18
C LEU A 27 -47.44 -25.13 25.67
N VAL A 28 -47.14 -25.09 26.97
CA VAL A 28 -46.13 -24.18 27.53
C VAL A 28 -44.73 -24.52 27.01
N GLY A 29 -44.37 -25.80 26.93
CA GLY A 29 -43.10 -26.24 26.35
C GLY A 29 -42.95 -25.85 24.88
N GLY A 30 -43.99 -26.07 24.06
CA GLY A 30 -44.01 -25.65 22.66
C GLY A 30 -43.92 -24.13 22.49
N MET A 31 -44.60 -23.36 23.35
CA MET A 31 -44.55 -21.90 23.32
C MET A 31 -43.18 -21.36 23.77
N LEU A 32 -42.53 -21.99 24.75
CA LEU A 32 -41.18 -21.65 25.18
C LEU A 32 -40.14 -22.00 24.10
N ILE A 33 -40.22 -23.17 23.48
CA ILE A 33 -39.30 -23.57 22.38
C ILE A 33 -39.51 -22.68 21.16
N GLY A 34 -40.75 -22.43 20.75
CA GLY A 34 -41.07 -21.53 19.63
C GLY A 34 -40.65 -20.09 19.90
N GLY A 35 -40.89 -19.58 21.10
CA GLY A 35 -40.44 -18.26 21.54
C GLY A 35 -38.92 -18.14 21.60
N MET A 36 -38.22 -19.17 22.08
CA MET A 36 -36.76 -19.21 22.14
C MET A 36 -36.14 -19.27 20.73
N ALA A 37 -36.66 -20.12 19.84
CA ALA A 37 -36.22 -20.19 18.45
C ALA A 37 -36.47 -18.87 17.70
N TRP A 38 -37.65 -18.27 17.87
CA TRP A 38 -37.96 -16.95 17.31
C TRP A 38 -37.04 -15.85 17.86
N TRP A 39 -36.72 -15.90 19.16
CA TRP A 39 -35.78 -14.98 19.78
C TRP A 39 -34.34 -15.17 19.25
N THR A 40 -33.82 -16.39 19.14
CA THR A 40 -32.47 -16.63 18.60
C THR A 40 -32.36 -16.20 17.13
N THR A 41 -33.33 -16.58 16.28
CA THR A 41 -33.31 -16.20 14.86
C THR A 41 -33.47 -14.69 14.66
N SER A 42 -34.23 -13.99 15.51
CA SER A 42 -34.36 -12.53 15.44
C SER A 42 -33.13 -11.76 15.96
N GLN A 43 -32.33 -12.34 16.85
CA GLN A 43 -31.01 -11.79 17.22
C GLN A 43 -30.01 -11.94 16.07
N GLU A 44 -29.93 -13.12 15.44
CA GLU A 44 -29.03 -13.36 14.31
C GLU A 44 -29.30 -12.40 13.13
N ASN A 45 -30.58 -12.16 12.80
CA ASN A 45 -30.92 -11.26 11.69
C ASN A 45 -30.44 -9.83 11.96
N ARG A 46 -30.60 -9.30 13.18
CA ARG A 46 -30.11 -7.96 13.55
C ARG A 46 -28.59 -7.87 13.48
N LEU A 47 -27.89 -8.87 14.00
CA LEU A 47 -26.43 -8.93 13.93
C LEU A 47 -25.92 -9.00 12.48
N ARG A 48 -26.62 -9.73 11.60
CA ARG A 48 -26.30 -9.78 10.16
C ARG A 48 -26.58 -8.45 9.45
N GLU A 49 -27.66 -7.75 9.81
CA GLU A 49 -27.97 -6.41 9.31
C GLU A 49 -26.90 -5.39 9.76
N GLU A 50 -26.46 -5.44 11.01
CA GLU A 50 -25.37 -4.60 11.54
C GLU A 50 -24.03 -4.90 10.86
N ILE A 51 -23.66 -6.18 10.70
CA ILE A 51 -22.44 -6.60 9.99
C ILE A 51 -22.49 -6.13 8.52
N ALA A 52 -23.59 -6.38 7.81
CA ALA A 52 -23.74 -5.95 6.42
C ALA A 52 -23.69 -4.42 6.26
N ALA A 53 -24.24 -3.66 7.23
CA ALA A 53 -24.14 -2.20 7.25
C ALA A 53 -22.72 -1.71 7.53
N ILE A 54 -21.97 -2.40 8.40
CA ILE A 54 -20.55 -2.12 8.68
C ILE A 54 -19.69 -2.45 7.46
N GLU A 55 -19.88 -3.62 6.83
CA GLU A 55 -19.20 -4.03 5.60
C GLU A 55 -19.48 -3.07 4.45
N ALA A 56 -20.74 -2.70 4.22
CA ALA A 56 -21.11 -1.72 3.20
C ALA A 56 -20.49 -0.34 3.46
N ARG A 57 -20.41 0.08 4.74
CA ARG A 57 -19.74 1.33 5.12
C ARG A 57 -18.24 1.27 4.89
N MET A 58 -17.58 0.17 5.27
CA MET A 58 -16.15 -0.03 5.03
C MET A 58 -15.85 -0.09 3.52
N ALA A 59 -16.66 -0.81 2.74
CA ALA A 59 -16.51 -0.88 1.29
C ALA A 59 -16.72 0.48 0.61
N ALA A 60 -17.70 1.28 1.06
CA ALA A 60 -17.89 2.64 0.58
C ALA A 60 -16.74 3.57 0.99
N GLU A 61 -16.20 3.43 2.21
CA GLU A 61 -15.05 4.22 2.66
C GLU A 61 -13.76 3.85 1.91
N ILE A 62 -13.55 2.56 1.63
CA ILE A 62 -12.46 2.08 0.77
C ILE A 62 -12.65 2.64 -0.65
N ALA A 63 -13.82 2.45 -1.27
CA ALA A 63 -14.07 2.95 -2.63
C ALA A 63 -13.95 4.49 -2.75
N VAL A 64 -14.29 5.26 -1.71
CA VAL A 64 -14.07 6.71 -1.67
C VAL A 64 -12.59 7.06 -1.52
N ARG A 65 -11.83 6.31 -0.71
CA ARG A 65 -10.36 6.48 -0.60
C ARG A 65 -9.67 6.11 -1.91
N ASP A 66 -10.01 4.99 -2.51
CA ASP A 66 -9.46 4.51 -3.78
C ASP A 66 -9.80 5.46 -4.92
N ALA A 67 -11.04 5.94 -5.02
CA ALA A 67 -11.44 6.94 -6.02
C ALA A 67 -10.80 8.33 -5.76
N ALA A 68 -10.44 8.66 -4.52
CA ALA A 68 -9.66 9.87 -4.22
C ALA A 68 -8.19 9.69 -4.64
N ILE A 69 -7.61 8.52 -4.38
CA ILE A 69 -6.27 8.11 -4.82
C ILE A 69 -6.17 8.17 -6.35
N ASP A 70 -7.07 7.49 -7.07
CA ASP A 70 -7.16 7.49 -8.55
C ASP A 70 -7.29 8.90 -9.16
N ARG A 71 -7.92 9.83 -8.43
CA ARG A 71 -8.21 11.19 -8.91
C ARG A 71 -7.14 12.22 -8.56
N LEU A 72 -6.34 11.98 -7.52
CA LEU A 72 -5.41 12.97 -6.96
C LEU A 72 -3.93 12.57 -7.05
N GLY A 73 -3.60 11.29 -7.17
CA GLY A 73 -2.22 10.82 -7.29
C GLY A 73 -2.08 9.72 -8.32
N ARG A 74 -1.69 10.05 -9.56
CA ARG A 74 -1.14 9.03 -10.46
C ARG A 74 0.23 8.63 -9.96
N ASP A 75 0.48 7.33 -9.85
CA ASP A 75 1.82 6.76 -9.74
C ASP A 75 2.73 7.37 -10.81
N ARG A 76 3.72 8.18 -10.40
CA ARG A 76 4.69 8.75 -11.32
C ARG A 76 5.93 7.87 -11.37
N ARG A 77 6.30 7.41 -12.56
CA ARG A 77 7.57 6.74 -12.83
C ARG A 77 8.65 7.82 -12.90
N ILE A 78 9.77 7.61 -12.21
CA ILE A 78 10.88 8.57 -12.17
C ILE A 78 12.21 7.94 -12.59
N ALA A 79 12.34 6.62 -12.52
CA ALA A 79 13.47 5.90 -13.08
C ALA A 79 13.11 4.44 -13.44
N ARG A 80 13.98 3.80 -14.24
CA ARG A 80 14.03 2.36 -14.46
C ARG A 80 15.40 1.82 -14.04
N LEU A 81 15.41 0.63 -13.45
CA LEU A 81 16.59 -0.14 -13.10
C LEU A 81 16.54 -1.44 -13.90
N GLU A 82 17.54 -1.69 -14.74
CA GLU A 82 17.67 -2.92 -15.56
C GLU A 82 18.91 -3.68 -15.11
N VAL A 83 18.77 -4.94 -14.70
CA VAL A 83 19.87 -5.78 -14.25
C VAL A 83 20.48 -6.48 -15.45
N LEU A 84 21.71 -6.10 -15.80
CA LEU A 84 22.38 -6.57 -17.02
C LEU A 84 22.99 -7.95 -16.81
N ASP A 85 23.79 -8.09 -15.75
CA ASP A 85 24.49 -9.33 -15.42
C ASP A 85 24.81 -9.42 -13.92
N GLN A 86 25.16 -10.62 -13.45
CA GLN A 86 25.71 -10.84 -12.11
C GLN A 86 26.85 -11.87 -12.13
N ASP A 87 28.06 -11.40 -11.81
CA ASP A 87 29.20 -12.27 -11.53
C ASP A 87 29.16 -12.76 -10.07
N GLN A 88 29.55 -14.01 -9.84
CA GLN A 88 30.01 -14.45 -8.52
C GLN A 88 31.54 -14.47 -8.51
N ASP A 89 32.14 -13.97 -7.44
CA ASP A 89 33.59 -14.07 -7.26
C ASP A 89 34.02 -15.54 -7.13
N GLN A 90 35.27 -15.85 -7.46
CA GLN A 90 35.73 -17.24 -7.66
C GLN A 90 35.63 -18.13 -6.41
N ASP A 91 35.61 -17.51 -5.22
CA ASP A 91 35.45 -18.20 -3.93
C ASP A 91 33.98 -18.26 -3.44
N GLY A 92 33.03 -17.71 -4.21
CA GLY A 92 31.60 -17.66 -3.89
C GLY A 92 31.21 -16.68 -2.78
N GLU A 93 32.15 -15.88 -2.29
CA GLU A 93 32.01 -15.05 -1.08
C GLU A 93 31.45 -13.63 -1.38
N GLY A 94 31.38 -13.23 -2.66
CA GLY A 94 30.78 -11.97 -3.10
C GLY A 94 30.12 -12.09 -4.47
N SER A 95 29.00 -11.39 -4.65
CA SER A 95 28.39 -11.13 -5.96
C SER A 95 28.79 -9.74 -6.47
N TRP A 96 28.73 -9.53 -7.77
CA TRP A 96 28.80 -8.23 -8.41
C TRP A 96 27.60 -8.09 -9.34
N THR A 97 26.85 -7.00 -9.22
CA THR A 97 25.69 -6.68 -10.07
C THR A 97 26.06 -5.56 -11.03
N ASP A 98 25.92 -5.84 -12.33
CA ASP A 98 25.94 -4.82 -13.38
C ASP A 98 24.52 -4.32 -13.66
N LEU A 99 24.31 -3.02 -13.49
CA LEU A 99 23.00 -2.38 -13.51
C LEU A 99 23.00 -1.20 -14.49
N ARG A 100 21.98 -1.09 -15.34
CA ARG A 100 21.65 0.15 -16.03
C ARG A 100 20.56 0.90 -15.27
N PHE A 101 20.88 2.10 -14.82
CA PHE A 101 19.93 3.05 -14.28
C PHE A 101 19.51 4.03 -15.38
N ILE A 102 18.21 4.28 -15.51
CA ILE A 102 17.61 5.13 -16.54
C ILE A 102 16.66 6.12 -15.86
N GLU A 103 16.91 7.42 -16.00
CA GLU A 103 16.03 8.48 -15.50
C GLU A 103 14.89 8.73 -16.49
N LEU A 104 13.68 8.97 -15.97
CA LEU A 104 12.46 9.14 -16.77
C LEU A 104 11.83 10.51 -16.53
N ASP A 105 11.28 11.12 -17.58
CA ASP A 105 10.45 12.32 -17.47
C ASP A 105 8.99 12.02 -17.06
N ASP A 106 8.18 13.07 -16.87
CA ASP A 106 6.75 12.95 -16.53
C ASP A 106 5.93 12.20 -17.61
N GLU A 107 6.41 12.11 -18.86
CA GLU A 107 5.82 11.30 -19.92
C GLU A 107 6.36 9.86 -19.99
N GLY A 108 7.34 9.50 -19.15
CA GLY A 108 7.99 8.19 -19.11
C GLY A 108 9.05 7.98 -20.19
N ARG A 109 9.55 9.04 -20.83
CA ARG A 109 10.65 9.00 -21.80
C ARG A 109 11.99 9.06 -21.07
N GLU A 110 13.01 8.46 -21.68
CA GLU A 110 14.34 8.35 -21.07
C GLU A 110 15.09 9.69 -21.20
N LEU A 111 15.46 10.28 -20.06
CA LEU A 111 16.20 11.54 -19.96
C LEU A 111 17.72 11.29 -20.01
N ALA A 112 18.18 10.32 -19.22
CA ALA A 112 19.57 9.94 -19.11
C ALA A 112 19.66 8.45 -18.75
N SER A 113 20.75 7.80 -19.11
CA SER A 113 21.06 6.44 -18.65
C SER A 113 22.53 6.30 -18.25
N ARG A 114 22.78 5.46 -17.25
CA ARG A 114 24.12 5.19 -16.72
C ARG A 114 24.22 3.73 -16.29
N GLU A 115 25.25 3.05 -16.79
CA GLU A 115 25.63 1.73 -16.32
C GLU A 115 26.56 1.84 -15.11
N MET A 116 26.38 0.95 -14.14
CA MET A 116 27.15 0.92 -12.91
C MET A 116 27.31 -0.51 -12.39
N ARG A 117 28.49 -0.81 -11.83
CA ARG A 117 28.82 -2.10 -11.24
C ARG A 117 28.94 -1.95 -9.72
N LEU A 118 28.17 -2.74 -8.98
CA LEU A 118 28.09 -2.70 -7.51
C LEU A 118 28.38 -4.10 -6.96
N PRO A 119 29.15 -4.28 -5.87
CA PRO A 119 29.26 -5.56 -5.17
C PRO A 119 27.97 -5.83 -4.40
N GLY A 120 27.55 -7.08 -4.24
CA GLY A 120 26.26 -7.45 -3.65
C GLY A 120 25.12 -7.57 -4.66
N ASP A 121 24.02 -8.21 -4.24
CA ASP A 121 22.81 -8.47 -5.04
C ASP A 121 21.57 -7.69 -4.54
N VAL A 122 21.63 -7.08 -3.35
CA VAL A 122 20.55 -6.24 -2.82
C VAL A 122 20.85 -4.78 -3.09
N ILE A 123 20.16 -4.20 -4.08
CA ILE A 123 20.40 -2.82 -4.51
C ILE A 123 19.39 -1.88 -3.84
N TYR A 124 19.91 -0.76 -3.32
CA TYR A 124 19.19 0.33 -2.64
C TYR A 124 19.19 1.59 -3.50
N VAL A 125 18.06 2.30 -3.54
CA VAL A 125 17.94 3.66 -4.08
C VAL A 125 17.54 4.61 -2.94
N ASP A 126 18.39 5.58 -2.60
CA ASP A 126 18.15 6.63 -1.59
C ASP A 126 17.69 7.92 -2.25
N ALA A 127 16.62 8.50 -1.72
CA ALA A 127 16.06 9.76 -2.15
C ALA A 127 15.70 10.67 -0.96
N TRP A 128 15.58 11.96 -1.25
CA TRP A 128 14.82 12.88 -0.40
C TRP A 128 13.41 13.06 -0.96
N THR A 129 12.40 12.92 -0.11
CA THR A 129 11.01 13.19 -0.46
C THR A 129 10.51 14.43 0.28
N ALA A 130 9.72 15.26 -0.40
CA ALA A 130 8.94 16.32 0.23
C ALA A 130 7.50 16.27 -0.27
N ARG A 131 6.57 16.03 0.66
CA ARG A 131 5.15 15.76 0.40
C ARG A 131 4.32 16.99 0.73
N PHE A 132 3.50 17.44 -0.20
CA PHE A 132 2.60 18.59 -0.01
C PHE A 132 1.22 18.12 0.51
N PRO A 133 0.49 18.94 1.29
CA PRO A 133 -0.85 18.61 1.76
C PRO A 133 -1.86 18.73 0.62
N SER A 134 -2.87 17.86 0.63
CA SER A 134 -3.94 17.87 -0.35
C SER A 134 -4.89 19.09 -0.23
N GLU A 135 -5.22 19.55 0.99
CA GLU A 135 -6.46 20.35 1.18
C GLU A 135 -6.37 21.61 2.06
N THR A 136 -5.22 22.25 2.32
CA THR A 136 -5.22 23.36 3.33
C THR A 136 -4.30 24.57 3.13
N VAL A 137 -3.34 24.60 2.19
CA VAL A 137 -2.39 25.74 2.10
C VAL A 137 -2.27 26.30 0.68
N ALA A 138 -2.51 27.61 0.57
CA ALA A 138 -2.15 28.53 -0.53
C ALA A 138 -2.72 28.28 -1.94
N SER A 139 -3.88 28.90 -2.22
CA SER A 139 -4.32 29.35 -3.56
C SER A 139 -4.62 28.26 -4.61
N ALA A 140 -5.56 28.55 -5.53
CA ALA A 140 -5.88 27.68 -6.67
C ALA A 140 -4.81 27.70 -7.79
N SER A 141 -3.54 27.94 -7.42
CA SER A 141 -2.42 28.22 -8.32
C SER A 141 -1.08 27.64 -7.84
N ASP A 142 -1.07 26.81 -6.80
CA ASP A 142 0.15 26.09 -6.37
C ASP A 142 0.34 24.85 -7.26
N PRO A 143 1.42 24.77 -8.07
CA PRO A 143 1.67 23.64 -8.97
C PRO A 143 2.00 22.34 -8.24
N PHE A 144 2.35 22.36 -6.94
CA PHE A 144 2.74 21.17 -6.17
C PHE A 144 1.64 20.60 -5.27
N ARG A 145 0.41 21.14 -5.33
CA ARG A 145 -0.73 20.61 -4.56
C ARG A 145 -0.91 19.10 -4.83
N ASP A 146 -1.06 18.32 -3.76
CA ASP A 146 -1.19 16.84 -3.79
C ASP A 146 0.04 16.09 -4.35
N GLN A 147 1.16 16.76 -4.60
CA GLN A 147 2.36 16.12 -5.14
C GLN A 147 3.37 15.73 -4.06
N THR A 148 4.23 14.81 -4.44
CA THR A 148 5.52 14.59 -3.79
C THR A 148 6.62 14.88 -4.77
N ILE A 149 7.49 15.82 -4.43
CA ILE A 149 8.75 16.04 -5.15
C ILE A 149 9.82 15.11 -4.56
N VAL A 150 10.70 14.62 -5.43
CA VAL A 150 11.71 13.63 -5.10
C VAL A 150 13.05 14.08 -5.69
N LEU A 151 14.12 13.94 -4.93
CA LEU A 151 15.51 14.10 -5.40
C LEU A 151 16.22 12.76 -5.21
N LEU A 152 16.68 12.13 -6.29
CA LEU A 152 17.32 10.82 -6.24
C LEU A 152 18.79 10.99 -5.93
N ARG A 153 19.24 10.55 -4.76
CA ARG A 153 20.55 10.95 -4.25
C ARG A 153 21.66 10.00 -4.66
N ARG A 154 21.39 8.69 -4.58
CA ARG A 154 22.42 7.66 -4.78
C ARG A 154 21.84 6.26 -4.89
N ILE A 155 22.61 5.39 -5.54
CA ILE A 155 22.47 3.93 -5.51
C ILE A 155 23.63 3.35 -4.71
N TYR A 156 23.34 2.33 -3.91
CA TYR A 156 24.32 1.50 -3.21
C TYR A 156 23.76 0.09 -3.04
N SER A 157 24.55 -0.82 -2.50
CA SER A 157 24.20 -2.21 -2.26
C SER A 157 24.29 -2.57 -0.78
N ASP A 158 23.91 -3.79 -0.41
CA ASP A 158 24.17 -4.36 0.92
C ASP A 158 25.66 -4.38 1.30
N GLN A 159 26.55 -4.39 0.31
CA GLN A 159 28.01 -4.37 0.51
C GLN A 159 28.65 -2.97 0.45
N ILE A 160 27.91 -1.93 0.06
CA ILE A 160 28.37 -0.53 0.08
C ILE A 160 27.62 0.26 1.16
N PRO A 161 28.29 0.81 2.19
CA PRO A 161 27.61 1.63 3.18
C PRO A 161 27.04 2.91 2.53
N PRO A 162 25.85 3.40 2.92
CA PRO A 162 25.15 4.46 2.19
C PRO A 162 25.96 5.75 1.94
N ARG A 163 26.92 6.07 2.81
CA ARG A 163 27.80 7.24 2.65
C ARG A 163 28.74 7.15 1.43
N ASP A 164 29.06 5.94 0.99
CA ASP A 164 30.03 5.64 -0.06
C ASP A 164 29.31 5.19 -1.36
N GLY A 165 27.98 5.35 -1.42
CA GLY A 165 27.13 5.04 -2.59
C GLY A 165 27.34 5.96 -3.80
N ILE A 166 27.04 5.43 -4.99
CA ILE A 166 27.19 6.09 -6.29
C ILE A 166 26.11 7.19 -6.42
N PRO A 167 26.47 8.48 -6.58
CA PRO A 167 25.49 9.56 -6.67
C PRO A 167 24.68 9.52 -7.99
N ILE A 168 23.38 9.78 -7.88
CA ILE A 168 22.49 10.08 -9.02
C ILE A 168 22.46 11.60 -9.19
N ASP A 169 21.55 12.29 -8.50
CA ASP A 169 21.48 13.75 -8.42
C ASP A 169 22.47 14.28 -7.37
N THR A 170 23.01 15.47 -7.62
CA THR A 170 23.85 16.18 -6.66
C THR A 170 23.04 17.24 -5.91
N PRO A 171 22.87 17.16 -4.58
CA PRO A 171 22.24 18.23 -3.81
C PRO A 171 22.98 19.56 -3.97
N GLY A 172 22.32 20.55 -4.59
CA GLY A 172 22.91 21.86 -4.92
C GLY A 172 23.23 22.04 -6.42
N GLY A 173 23.33 20.94 -7.18
CA GLY A 173 23.17 20.97 -8.63
C GLY A 173 21.69 21.14 -9.01
N ILE A 174 21.46 21.64 -10.22
CA ILE A 174 20.15 21.52 -10.86
C ILE A 174 20.18 20.15 -11.58
N PRO A 175 19.23 19.22 -11.34
CA PRO A 175 19.12 18.00 -12.15
C PRO A 175 18.97 18.37 -13.63
N ASP A 176 19.62 17.66 -14.54
CA ASP A 176 19.76 18.14 -15.94
C ASP A 176 18.40 18.30 -16.66
N GLY A 177 17.36 17.57 -16.25
CA GLY A 177 15.98 17.74 -16.75
C GLY A 177 15.22 18.98 -16.23
N TYR A 178 15.76 19.72 -15.24
CA TYR A 178 15.05 20.77 -14.51
C TYR A 178 15.62 22.19 -14.74
N ALA A 179 16.53 22.38 -15.71
CA ALA A 179 17.21 23.67 -15.89
C ALA A 179 16.29 24.83 -16.33
N GLY A 180 16.14 25.84 -15.47
CA GLY A 180 15.72 27.21 -15.84
C GLY A 180 14.29 27.64 -15.52
N SER A 181 13.48 26.80 -14.86
CA SER A 181 12.08 27.13 -14.51
C SER A 181 11.92 27.73 -13.10
N ASP A 182 10.79 28.39 -12.85
CA ASP A 182 10.41 28.86 -11.50
C ASP A 182 10.21 27.71 -10.51
N GLN A 183 9.71 26.58 -11.02
CA GLN A 183 9.60 25.30 -10.31
C GLN A 183 10.96 24.79 -9.82
N ALA A 184 11.97 24.76 -10.69
CA ALA A 184 13.30 24.29 -10.32
C ALA A 184 13.97 25.17 -9.25
N ARG A 185 13.74 26.50 -9.30
CA ARG A 185 14.22 27.44 -8.26
C ARG A 185 13.53 27.18 -6.91
N PHE A 186 12.26 26.79 -6.93
CA PHE A 186 11.52 26.43 -5.72
C PHE A 186 11.98 25.10 -5.13
N GLU A 187 12.16 24.06 -5.96
CA GLU A 187 12.68 22.76 -5.54
C GLU A 187 14.10 22.89 -4.97
N GLN A 188 14.99 23.66 -5.61
CA GLN A 188 16.33 23.95 -5.08
C GLN A 188 16.30 24.65 -3.71
N ALA A 189 15.32 25.53 -3.46
CA ALA A 189 15.13 26.17 -2.16
C ALA A 189 14.67 25.19 -1.06
N ILE A 190 13.94 24.13 -1.43
CA ILE A 190 13.58 23.03 -0.53
C ILE A 190 14.82 22.17 -0.24
N TRP A 191 15.53 21.72 -1.28
CA TRP A 191 16.68 20.81 -1.11
C TRP A 191 17.85 21.45 -0.35
N SER A 192 18.12 22.74 -0.56
CA SER A 192 19.15 23.47 0.19
C SER A 192 18.85 23.61 1.70
N ARG A 193 17.59 23.42 2.12
CA ARG A 193 17.14 23.53 3.52
C ARG A 193 16.55 22.22 4.05
N PHE A 194 16.76 21.12 3.34
CA PHE A 194 16.03 19.87 3.51
C PHE A 194 16.00 19.37 4.96
N TRP A 195 17.15 19.28 5.63
CA TRP A 195 17.20 18.79 7.01
C TRP A 195 16.50 19.70 8.02
N THR A 196 16.45 21.02 7.78
CA THR A 196 15.63 21.94 8.57
C THR A 196 14.15 21.65 8.37
N LEU A 197 13.71 21.44 7.13
CA LEU A 197 12.32 21.14 6.79
C LEU A 197 11.88 19.75 7.31
N ALA A 198 12.80 18.78 7.34
CA ALA A 198 12.56 17.46 7.91
C ALA A 198 12.51 17.44 9.45
N SER A 199 13.15 18.41 10.12
CA SER A 199 13.34 18.41 11.58
C SER A 199 12.51 19.47 12.33
N ASP A 200 12.08 20.54 11.65
CA ASP A 200 11.22 21.61 12.20
C ASP A 200 9.84 21.58 11.49
N PRO A 201 8.79 21.02 12.13
CA PRO A 201 7.43 21.01 11.58
C PRO A 201 6.84 22.40 11.30
N ASP A 202 7.29 23.45 12.00
CA ASP A 202 6.87 24.82 11.70
C ASP A 202 7.59 25.36 10.46
N ALA A 203 8.85 25.00 10.23
CA ALA A 203 9.54 25.32 8.98
C ALA A 203 8.89 24.60 7.78
N ALA A 204 8.58 23.31 7.93
CA ALA A 204 7.86 22.54 6.92
C ALA A 204 6.53 23.23 6.55
N ARG A 205 5.67 23.51 7.54
CA ARG A 205 4.37 24.16 7.34
C ARG A 205 4.47 25.54 6.70
N ARG A 206 5.46 26.37 7.08
CA ARG A 206 5.72 27.68 6.45
C ARG A 206 6.13 27.57 4.98
N SER A 207 6.73 26.44 4.59
CA SER A 207 7.09 26.11 3.20
C SER A 207 6.02 25.31 2.45
N GLY A 208 4.82 25.15 3.00
CA GLY A 208 3.73 24.35 2.40
C GLY A 208 3.95 22.84 2.48
N ILE A 209 5.01 22.35 3.12
CA ILE A 209 5.37 20.93 3.19
C ILE A 209 4.68 20.26 4.38
N ARG A 210 4.07 19.10 4.14
CA ARG A 210 3.46 18.25 5.17
C ARG A 210 4.49 17.32 5.83
N VAL A 211 5.37 16.72 5.03
CA VAL A 211 6.45 15.81 5.47
C VAL A 211 7.65 16.01 4.56
N ALA A 212 8.86 16.10 5.11
CA ALA A 212 10.11 15.95 4.39
C ALA A 212 10.96 14.88 5.08
N GLN A 213 11.47 13.89 4.35
CA GLN A 213 12.24 12.78 4.93
C GLN A 213 13.14 12.07 3.91
N GLY A 214 14.21 11.45 4.39
CA GLY A 214 15.00 10.53 3.57
C GLY A 214 14.29 9.19 3.47
N GLU A 215 14.18 8.65 2.25
CA GLU A 215 13.59 7.35 1.98
C GLU A 215 14.59 6.50 1.20
N ALA A 216 14.62 5.19 1.46
CA ALA A 216 15.39 4.24 0.68
C ALA A 216 14.56 2.99 0.42
N VAL A 217 14.51 2.58 -0.84
CA VAL A 217 13.86 1.33 -1.28
C VAL A 217 14.90 0.39 -1.84
N TYR A 218 14.69 -0.91 -1.61
CA TYR A 218 15.65 -1.93 -2.00
C TYR A 218 14.99 -3.24 -2.35
N LYS A 219 15.66 -4.01 -3.21
CA LYS A 219 15.29 -5.38 -3.57
C LYS A 219 16.53 -6.22 -3.84
N PRO A 220 16.51 -7.54 -3.56
CA PRO A 220 17.41 -8.46 -4.24
C PRO A 220 17.09 -8.41 -5.74
N MET A 221 18.14 -8.33 -6.56
CA MET A 221 18.07 -8.20 -8.01
C MET A 221 18.75 -9.40 -8.67
N ARG A 222 18.30 -9.80 -9.85
CA ARG A 222 18.86 -10.91 -10.65
C ARG A 222 19.00 -10.54 -12.12
N PRO A 223 19.90 -11.17 -12.89
CA PRO A 223 20.13 -10.85 -14.29
C PRO A 223 18.85 -10.96 -15.13
N GLY A 224 18.62 -9.98 -16.00
CA GLY A 224 17.41 -9.89 -16.83
C GLY A 224 16.15 -9.38 -16.13
N GLU A 225 16.19 -9.12 -14.82
CA GLU A 225 15.10 -8.41 -14.14
C GLU A 225 15.14 -6.91 -14.44
N ALA A 226 13.97 -6.26 -14.45
CA ALA A 226 13.86 -4.81 -14.55
C ALA A 226 12.81 -4.28 -13.57
N TYR A 227 13.01 -3.06 -13.07
CA TYR A 227 12.16 -2.42 -12.07
C TYR A 227 11.87 -0.96 -12.43
N GLU A 228 10.64 -0.51 -12.23
CA GLU A 228 10.27 0.91 -12.22
C GLU A 228 10.42 1.46 -10.80
N LEU A 229 11.16 2.55 -10.65
CA LEU A 229 11.10 3.40 -9.47
C LEU A 229 9.92 4.36 -9.64
N ARG A 230 8.95 4.28 -8.71
CA ARG A 230 7.73 5.09 -8.73
C ARG A 230 7.58 5.92 -7.47
N VAL A 231 6.91 7.06 -7.61
CA VAL A 231 6.32 7.84 -6.52
C VAL A 231 4.84 7.45 -6.44
N GLU A 232 4.45 6.83 -5.33
CA GLU A 232 3.07 6.42 -5.06
C GLU A 232 2.19 7.62 -4.71
N ALA A 233 0.87 7.49 -4.87
CA ALA A 233 -0.10 8.49 -4.43
C ALA A 233 0.00 8.87 -2.94
N ALA A 234 0.49 7.95 -2.08
CA ALA A 234 0.75 8.21 -0.66
C ALA A 234 2.02 9.07 -0.41
N GLY A 235 2.78 9.37 -1.46
CA GLY A 235 4.02 10.15 -1.44
C GLY A 235 5.27 9.38 -1.02
N GLY A 236 5.19 8.05 -0.94
CA GLY A 236 6.36 7.19 -0.79
C GLY A 236 7.00 6.85 -2.13
N ILE A 237 8.26 6.42 -2.12
CA ILE A 237 8.87 5.77 -3.28
C ILE A 237 8.74 4.24 -3.21
N THR A 238 8.70 3.56 -4.36
CA THR A 238 8.55 2.09 -4.47
C THR A 238 9.27 1.54 -5.71
N LEU A 239 9.73 0.29 -5.65
CA LEU A 239 10.33 -0.43 -6.78
C LEU A 239 9.36 -1.52 -7.29
N VAL A 240 8.74 -1.31 -8.44
CA VAL A 240 7.78 -2.24 -9.05
C VAL A 240 8.46 -3.08 -10.13
N PRO A 241 8.41 -4.43 -10.09
CA PRO A 241 8.99 -5.25 -11.14
C PRO A 241 8.27 -5.02 -12.47
N ILE A 242 9.03 -4.92 -13.56
CA ILE A 242 8.50 -4.96 -14.92
C ILE A 242 8.43 -6.42 -15.34
N ALA A 243 7.22 -6.90 -15.65
CA ALA A 243 7.07 -8.22 -16.24
C ALA A 243 7.59 -8.19 -17.68
N GLU A 244 8.72 -8.86 -17.90
CA GLU A 244 9.24 -9.31 -19.20
C GLU A 244 9.75 -8.21 -20.16
N VAL A 245 11.02 -7.83 -20.00
CA VAL A 245 11.85 -7.44 -21.16
C VAL A 245 12.42 -8.73 -21.74
N ALA A 246 11.67 -9.33 -22.68
CA ALA A 246 12.20 -10.43 -23.49
C ALA A 246 13.46 -9.92 -24.23
N VAL A 247 14.59 -10.62 -24.04
CA VAL A 247 15.90 -10.24 -24.59
C VAL A 247 15.88 -10.33 -26.12
N ALA A 248 15.55 -9.23 -26.78
CA ALA A 248 15.71 -9.06 -28.21
C ALA A 248 17.18 -8.81 -28.54
N GLY A 249 17.97 -9.86 -28.81
CA GLY A 249 19.39 -9.64 -29.13
C GLY A 249 20.35 -10.81 -29.32
N ILE A 250 19.90 -12.08 -29.32
CA ILE A 250 20.69 -13.24 -29.79
C ILE A 250 19.65 -14.17 -30.45
N ASP A 251 19.64 -14.41 -31.76
CA ASP A 251 20.71 -14.96 -32.60
C ASP A 251 20.49 -14.54 -34.08
N ASP A 252 21.53 -14.06 -34.76
CA ASP A 252 21.58 -13.88 -36.24
C ASP A 252 22.90 -14.47 -36.79
N SER A 253 23.36 -15.56 -36.17
CA SER A 253 24.64 -16.22 -36.45
C SER A 253 24.52 -17.66 -36.98
N ASP A 254 23.35 -18.31 -36.88
CA ASP A 254 23.15 -19.70 -37.36
C ASP A 254 22.56 -19.81 -38.79
N LEU A 255 22.54 -18.71 -39.56
CA LEU A 255 22.11 -18.67 -40.97
C LEU A 255 23.25 -18.29 -41.94
N SER A 256 24.45 -18.83 -41.74
CA SER A 256 25.51 -18.81 -42.77
C SER A 256 26.58 -19.88 -42.57
N MET A 257 26.39 -21.06 -43.16
CA MET A 257 27.44 -21.90 -43.77
C MET A 257 26.82 -22.79 -44.87
N PRO A 258 27.63 -23.29 -45.86
CA PRO A 258 27.24 -23.32 -47.28
C PRO A 258 26.46 -24.56 -47.76
#